data_AF-A0A378AU36-F1
#
_entry.id   AF-A0A378AU36-F1
#
_cell.length_a   1.000
_cell.length_b   1.000
_cell.length_c   1.000
_cell.angle_alpha   90.00
_cell.angle_beta   90.00
_cell.angle_gamma   90.00
#
_symmetry.space_group_name_H-M   'P 1'
#
loop_
_entity.id
_entity.type
_entity.pdbx_description
1 polymer ?
#
loop_
_entity_poly.entity_id
_entity_poly.type
_entity_poly.pdbx_seq_one_letter_code
_entity_poly.pdbx_strand_id
1 'polypeptide(L)' 'MAIPAFGLGTFRLKDDVVIASVKTALELGYRAIDTA' A
#
# COMPACT_ATOMS: atom_id res chain seq x y z
N MET A 1 0.42 -13.69 -15.13
CA MET A 1 0.72 -12.71 -14.07
C MET A 1 -0.52 -12.58 -13.20
N ALA A 2 -0.46 -12.93 -11.92
CA ALA A 2 -1.62 -12.92 -11.02
C ALA A 2 -1.58 -11.68 -10.12
N ILE A 3 -2.71 -11.02 -9.94
CA ILE A 3 -2.85 -9.88 -9.01
C ILE A 3 -3.07 -10.45 -7.60
N PRO A 4 -2.36 -9.96 -6.56
CA PRO A 4 -2.61 -10.37 -5.19
C PRO A 4 -4.06 -10.06 -4.77
N ALA A 5 -4.71 -11.02 -4.11
CA ALA A 5 -6.08 -10.85 -3.60
C ALA A 5 -6.17 -9.87 -2.42
N PHE A 6 -5.02 -9.52 -1.81
CA PHE A 6 -4.92 -8.61 -0.69
C PHE A 6 -3.89 -7.51 -0.96
N GLY A 7 -4.21 -6.27 -0.58
CA GLY A 7 -3.42 -5.09 -0.89
C GLY A 7 -3.67 -3.93 0.06
N LEU A 8 -2.86 -2.88 -0.06
CA LEU A 8 -2.98 -1.65 0.72
C LEU A 8 -3.65 -0.56 -0.14
N GLY A 9 -4.79 -0.03 0.32
CA GLY A 9 -5.41 1.15 -0.27
C GLY A 9 -4.90 2.44 0.38
N THR A 10 -4.55 3.45 -0.43
CA THR A 10 -4.01 4.73 0.07
C THR A 10 -5.03 5.87 0.07
N PHE A 11 -6.30 5.61 -0.26
CA PHE A 11 -7.32 6.65 -0.31
C PHE A 11 -7.43 7.40 1.02
N ARG A 12 -7.44 8.74 0.96
CA ARG A 12 -7.45 9.70 2.08
C ARG A 12 -6.16 9.79 2.91
N LEU A 13 -5.19 8.90 2.74
CA LEU A 13 -3.88 9.08 3.38
C LEU A 13 -3.16 10.27 2.75
N LYS A 14 -2.43 11.05 3.56
CA LYS A 14 -1.74 12.27 3.14
C LYS A 14 -0.34 12.34 3.74
N ASP A 15 0.53 13.06 3.02
CA ASP A 15 1.87 13.43 3.47
C ASP A 15 2.65 12.24 4.08
N ASP A 16 3.24 12.42 5.26
CA ASP A 16 4.06 11.38 5.90
C ASP A 16 3.27 10.10 6.21
N VAL A 17 1.95 10.18 6.39
CA VAL A 17 1.12 9.01 6.73
C VAL A 17 1.07 8.04 5.56
N VAL A 18 0.93 8.50 4.31
CA VAL A 18 0.93 7.59 3.15
C VAL A 18 2.31 6.97 2.93
N ILE A 19 3.37 7.75 3.15
CA ILE A 19 4.76 7.28 2.98
C ILE A 19 5.07 6.18 4.00
N ALA A 20 4.79 6.42 5.27
CA ALA A 20 5.03 5.43 6.33
C ALA A 20 4.19 4.17 6.12
N SER A 21 2.92 4.31 5.76
CA SER A 21 2.02 3.17 5.53
C SER A 21 2.50 2.28 4.39
N VAL A 22 2.93 2.86 3.26
CA VAL A 22 3.44 2.09 2.11
C VAL A 22 4.76 1.39 2.46
N LYS A 23 5.69 2.06 3.16
CA LYS A 23 6.96 1.44 3.59
C LYS A 23 6.72 0.22 4.47
N THR A 24 5.89 0.36 5.51
CA THR A 24 5.53 -0.75 6.39
C THR A 24 4.86 -1.89 5.62
N ALA A 25 3.96 -1.59 4.69
CA ALA A 25 3.31 -2.63 3.90
C ALA A 25 4.31 -3.39 3.00
N LEU A 26 5.27 -2.69 2.40
CA LEU A 26 6.32 -3.33 1.60
C LEU A 26 7.21 -4.24 2.44
N GLU A 27 7.60 -3.80 3.64
CA GLU A 27 8.35 -4.59 4.63
C GLU A 27 7.58 -5.84 5.08
N LEU A 28 6.25 -5.72 5.26
CA LEU A 28 5.36 -6.83 5.58
C LEU A 28 5.04 -7.75 4.39
N GLY A 29 5.53 -7.43 3.18
CA GLY A 29 5.40 -8.28 2.01
C GLY A 29 4.20 -7.98 1.11
N TYR A 30 3.48 -6.87 1.29
CA TYR A 30 2.40 -6.47 0.38
C TYR A 30 2.96 -6.19 -1.01
N ARG A 31 2.22 -6.62 -2.04
CA ARG A 31 2.61 -6.44 -3.46
C ARG A 31 1.51 -5.80 -4.32
N ALA A 32 0.33 -5.59 -3.77
CA ALA A 32 -0.72 -4.78 -4.36
C ALA A 32 -0.88 -3.49 -3.54
N ILE A 33 -0.66 -2.34 -4.19
CA ILE A 33 -0.85 -1.01 -3.61
C ILE A 33 -1.84 -0.28 -4.52
N ASP A 34 -2.96 0.16 -3.94
CA ASP A 34 -4.08 0.80 -4.64
C ASP A 34 -4.13 2.30 -4.33
N THR A 35 -4.24 3.12 -5.38
CA THR A 35 -4.17 4.59 -5.32
C THR A 35 -5.03 5.26 -6.41
N ALA A 36 -5.26 6.57 -6.30
CA ALA A 36 -6.07 7.38 -7.23
C ALA A 36 -5.59 8.84 -7.33
#